data_AF-A0A3N9UEX4-F1
#
_entry.id   AF-A0A3N9UEX4-F1
#
_cell.length_a   1.000
_cell.length_b   1.000
_cell.length_c   1.000
_cell.angle_alpha   90.00
_cell.angle_beta   90.00
_cell.angle_gamma   90.00
#
_symmetry.space_group_name_H-M   'P 1'
#
loop_
_entity.id
_entity.type
_entity.pdbx_description
1 polymer ?
#
loop_
_entity_poly.entity_id
_entity_poly.type
_entity_poly.pdbx_seq_one_letter_code
_entity_poly.pdbx_strand_id
1 'polypeptide(L)'
;MKGRKGRLKKLLEKQKQKEIEEEIKRDYELVLEEVHELFPKSDSTGEVEILLKEDSDKIRDELFREFPFCSTGIDWTRMFCKTIFSNHIDYESSLVELVMTNHQVNNETDCYIIDFKYQHAIKTKLINILHRIEEVRNWDLYIYSPQLKLVIEFPHNDIVVGWNV
;
A
#
# COMPACT_ATOMS: atom_id res chain seq x y z
N MET A 1 21.56 -21.92 -41.76
CA MET A 1 20.41 -21.06 -41.37
C MET A 1 19.97 -21.19 -39.90
N LYS A 2 20.16 -22.32 -39.19
CA LYS A 2 19.71 -22.49 -37.78
C LYS A 2 20.41 -21.58 -36.74
N GLY A 3 21.68 -21.19 -36.97
CA GLY A 3 22.43 -20.35 -36.02
C GLY A 3 22.02 -18.88 -35.94
N ARG A 4 21.53 -18.27 -37.04
CA ARG A 4 21.11 -16.86 -37.06
C ARG A 4 19.79 -16.63 -36.31
N LYS A 5 18.81 -17.54 -36.47
CA LYS A 5 17.53 -17.49 -35.73
C LYS A 5 17.74 -17.64 -34.22
N GLY A 6 18.62 -18.55 -33.78
CA GLY A 6 18.93 -18.71 -32.36
C GLY A 6 19.61 -17.49 -31.73
N ARG A 7 20.53 -16.85 -32.48
CA ARG A 7 21.21 -15.63 -32.03
C ARG A 7 20.26 -14.43 -31.94
N LEU A 8 19.33 -14.30 -32.89
CA LEU A 8 18.28 -13.28 -32.87
C LEU A 8 17.33 -13.46 -31.68
N LYS A 9 16.91 -14.70 -31.38
CA LYS A 9 16.03 -14.98 -30.23
C LYS A 9 16.68 -14.57 -28.90
N LYS A 10 17.96 -14.90 -28.71
CA LYS A 10 18.71 -14.49 -27.51
C LYS A 10 18.86 -12.97 -27.38
N LEU A 11 19.03 -12.26 -28.49
CA LEU A 11 19.11 -10.79 -28.47
C LEU A 11 17.75 -10.17 -28.11
N LEU A 12 16.65 -10.71 -28.63
CA LEU A 12 15.29 -10.30 -28.28
C LEU A 12 14.98 -10.54 -26.79
N GLU A 13 15.33 -11.72 -26.25
CA GLU A 13 15.17 -12.02 -24.83
C GLU A 13 15.98 -11.04 -23.95
N LYS A 14 17.23 -10.76 -24.34
CA LYS A 14 18.08 -9.79 -23.62
C LYS A 14 17.53 -8.37 -23.68
N GLN A 15 16.92 -7.96 -24.79
CA GLN A 15 16.31 -6.64 -24.91
C GLN A 15 15.07 -6.53 -24.02
N LYS A 16 14.18 -7.53 -24.05
CA LYS A 16 13.01 -7.58 -23.17
C LYS A 16 13.39 -7.54 -21.69
N GLN A 17 14.44 -8.25 -21.31
CA GLN A 17 14.93 -8.25 -19.94
C GLN A 17 15.38 -6.85 -19.49
N LYS A 18 16.08 -6.12 -20.36
CA LYS A 18 16.49 -4.73 -20.07
C LYS A 18 15.30 -3.79 -19.94
N GLU A 19 14.30 -3.93 -20.81
CA GLU A 19 13.07 -3.12 -20.75
C GLU A 19 12.35 -3.32 -19.42
N ILE A 20 12.26 -4.57 -18.94
CA ILE A 20 11.68 -4.90 -17.63
C ILE A 20 12.50 -4.30 -16.48
N GLU A 21 13.84 -4.39 -16.53
CA GLU A 21 14.72 -3.83 -15.51
C GLU A 21 14.61 -2.29 -15.43
N GLU A 22 14.52 -1.61 -16.57
CA GLU A 22 14.33 -0.16 -16.64
C GLU A 22 12.93 0.27 -16.17
N GLU A 23 11.91 -0.54 -16.39
CA GLU A 23 10.57 -0.31 -15.84
C GLU A 23 10.56 -0.44 -14.31
N ILE A 24 11.12 -1.53 -13.76
CA ILE A 24 11.24 -1.74 -12.30
C ILE A 24 12.02 -0.59 -11.65
N LYS A 25 13.12 -0.14 -12.29
CA LYS A 25 13.92 0.95 -11.74
C LYS A 25 13.14 2.27 -11.67
N ARG A 26 12.39 2.59 -12.73
CA ARG A 26 11.56 3.80 -12.77
C ARG A 26 10.44 3.75 -11.75
N ASP A 27 9.80 2.60 -11.61
CA ASP A 27 8.76 2.35 -10.61
C ASP A 27 9.30 2.58 -9.18
N TYR A 28 10.45 2.01 -8.87
CA TYR A 28 11.12 2.20 -7.58
C TYR A 28 11.51 3.67 -7.33
N GLU A 29 12.02 4.38 -8.34
CA GLU A 29 12.38 5.80 -8.24
C GLU A 29 11.17 6.67 -7.91
N LEU A 30 10.02 6.42 -8.56
CA LEU A 30 8.77 7.13 -8.28
C LEU A 30 8.30 6.89 -6.84
N VAL A 31 8.23 5.63 -6.41
CA VAL A 31 7.85 5.27 -5.03
C VAL A 31 8.81 5.89 -4.01
N LEU A 32 10.10 5.98 -4.33
CA LEU A 32 11.10 6.58 -3.44
C LEU A 32 10.89 8.10 -3.27
N GLU A 33 10.59 8.82 -4.34
CA GLU A 33 10.28 10.26 -4.29
C GLU A 33 9.04 10.51 -3.45
N GLU A 34 7.98 9.75 -3.75
CA GLU A 34 6.72 9.69 -3.03
C GLU A 34 6.96 9.46 -1.51
N VAL A 35 7.72 8.43 -1.14
CA VAL A 35 8.05 8.13 0.27
C VAL A 35 8.82 9.27 0.93
N HIS A 36 9.74 9.93 0.21
CA HIS A 36 10.51 11.05 0.77
C HIS A 36 9.67 12.29 1.02
N GLU A 37 8.61 12.51 0.24
CA GLU A 37 7.63 13.56 0.49
C GLU A 37 6.77 13.25 1.73
N LEU A 38 6.24 12.02 1.82
CA LEU A 38 5.37 11.59 2.92
C LEU A 38 6.11 11.29 4.23
N PHE A 39 7.39 10.94 4.17
CA PHE A 39 8.19 10.58 5.33
C PHE A 39 9.58 11.19 5.20
N PRO A 40 9.69 12.52 5.42
CA PRO A 40 10.98 13.18 5.39
C PRO A 40 11.90 12.55 6.44
N LYS A 41 13.18 12.41 6.07
CA LYS A 41 14.27 11.87 6.90
C LYS A 41 14.65 12.84 8.05
N SER A 42 13.68 13.43 8.73
CA SER A 42 13.92 14.01 10.05
C SER A 42 14.17 12.87 11.03
N ASP A 43 15.16 13.04 11.93
CA ASP A 43 15.77 12.02 12.78
C ASP A 43 14.84 11.26 13.78
N SER A 44 13.51 11.39 13.65
CA SER A 44 12.51 10.87 14.57
C SER A 44 11.34 10.12 13.92
N THR A 45 11.22 10.09 12.59
CA THR A 45 10.16 9.36 11.88
C THR A 45 10.60 7.90 11.71
N GLY A 46 9.92 6.98 12.41
CA GLY A 46 10.29 5.56 12.48
C GLY A 46 10.53 4.87 11.14
N GLU A 47 11.20 3.72 11.18
CA GLU A 47 11.66 2.94 10.01
C GLU A 47 10.57 2.81 8.93
N VAL A 48 10.72 3.57 7.83
CA VAL A 48 9.97 3.39 6.60
C VAL A 48 10.82 2.57 5.65
N GLU A 49 10.27 1.48 5.15
CA GLU A 49 10.94 0.54 4.28
C GLU A 49 10.13 0.38 2.99
N ILE A 50 10.78 0.51 1.84
CA ILE A 50 10.18 0.16 0.55
C ILE A 50 10.45 -1.34 0.34
N LEU A 51 9.39 -2.13 0.28
CA LEU A 51 9.52 -3.58 0.15
C LEU A 51 9.98 -3.96 -1.26
N LEU A 52 10.70 -5.08 -1.34
CA LEU A 52 10.95 -5.75 -2.61
C LEU A 52 9.62 -6.21 -3.24
N LYS A 53 9.64 -6.41 -4.55
CA LYS A 53 8.47 -6.81 -5.32
C LYS A 53 7.84 -8.10 -4.78
N GLU A 54 8.67 -9.11 -4.50
CA GLU A 54 8.20 -10.42 -4.06
C GLU A 54 7.49 -10.35 -2.70
N ASP A 55 7.93 -9.48 -1.81
CA ASP A 55 7.30 -9.30 -0.51
C ASP A 55 6.06 -8.41 -0.61
N SER A 56 6.09 -7.41 -1.50
CA SER A 56 4.91 -6.59 -1.84
C SER A 56 3.78 -7.45 -2.40
N ASP A 57 4.10 -8.38 -3.30
CA ASP A 57 3.12 -9.30 -3.90
C ASP A 57 2.51 -10.24 -2.86
N LYS A 58 3.29 -10.73 -1.88
CA LYS A 58 2.74 -11.54 -0.77
C LYS A 58 1.75 -10.74 0.08
N ILE A 59 2.08 -9.48 0.40
CA ILE A 59 1.20 -8.62 1.18
C ILE A 59 -0.10 -8.31 0.42
N ARG A 60 -0.01 -8.09 -0.90
CA ARG A 60 -1.19 -7.91 -1.75
C ARG A 60 -2.05 -9.17 -1.79
N ASP A 61 -1.44 -10.34 -2.00
CA ASP A 61 -2.15 -11.63 -2.01
C ASP A 61 -2.86 -11.89 -0.68
N GLU A 62 -2.24 -11.48 0.44
CA GLU A 62 -2.85 -11.56 1.77
C GLU A 62 -4.04 -10.61 1.90
N LEU A 63 -3.89 -9.35 1.48
CA LEU A 63 -4.97 -8.35 1.43
C LEU A 63 -6.17 -8.85 0.62
N PHE A 64 -5.94 -9.40 -0.57
CA PHE A 64 -7.00 -9.94 -1.44
C PHE A 64 -7.69 -11.18 -0.85
N ARG A 65 -6.99 -11.95 -0.02
CA ARG A 65 -7.55 -13.12 0.66
C ARG A 65 -8.42 -12.71 1.84
N GLU A 66 -7.96 -11.72 2.59
CA GLU A 66 -8.60 -11.29 3.84
C GLU A 66 -9.83 -10.40 3.57
N PHE A 67 -9.77 -9.54 2.56
CA PHE A 67 -10.85 -8.60 2.27
C PHE A 67 -11.54 -8.88 0.94
N PRO A 68 -12.86 -8.65 0.85
CA PRO A 68 -13.58 -8.86 -0.40
C PRO A 68 -13.25 -7.73 -1.39
N PHE A 69 -12.72 -8.06 -2.56
CA PHE A 69 -12.49 -7.10 -3.65
C PHE A 69 -13.49 -7.27 -4.79
N CYS A 70 -13.81 -6.16 -5.46
CA CYS A 70 -14.53 -6.08 -6.71
C CYS A 70 -13.69 -5.31 -7.75
N SER A 71 -14.27 -5.00 -8.92
CA SER A 71 -13.55 -4.32 -10.00
C SER A 71 -13.12 -2.88 -9.69
N THR A 72 -13.67 -2.27 -8.63
CA THR A 72 -13.45 -0.86 -8.28
C THR A 72 -12.72 -0.66 -6.96
N GLY A 73 -12.34 -1.73 -6.26
CA GLY A 73 -11.72 -1.66 -4.93
C GLY A 73 -12.32 -2.68 -3.97
N ILE A 74 -12.41 -2.34 -2.69
CA ILE A 74 -12.99 -3.23 -1.69
C ILE A 74 -14.51 -3.24 -1.84
N ASP A 75 -15.10 -4.44 -1.84
CA ASP A 75 -16.55 -4.62 -1.79
C ASP A 75 -17.04 -4.41 -0.35
N TRP A 76 -17.16 -3.13 0.00
CA TRP A 76 -17.62 -2.70 1.30
C TRP A 76 -18.99 -3.26 1.67
N THR A 77 -19.85 -3.61 0.70
CA THR A 77 -21.19 -4.16 0.98
C THR A 77 -21.13 -5.54 1.63
N ARG A 78 -20.04 -6.29 1.40
CA ARG A 78 -19.80 -7.62 1.96
C ARG A 78 -19.06 -7.60 3.28
N MET A 79 -18.55 -6.44 3.70
CA MET A 79 -17.89 -6.27 4.99
C MET A 79 -18.90 -6.04 6.11
N PHE A 80 -18.75 -6.79 7.21
CA PHE A 80 -19.59 -6.66 8.40
C PHE A 80 -19.11 -5.56 9.34
N CYS A 81 -17.81 -5.50 9.63
CA CYS A 81 -17.21 -4.48 10.48
C CYS A 81 -16.54 -3.41 9.62
N LYS A 82 -17.15 -2.22 9.57
CA LYS A 82 -16.62 -1.06 8.85
C LYS A 82 -17.15 0.25 9.43
N THR A 83 -16.39 1.32 9.20
CA THR A 83 -16.76 2.70 9.50
C THR A 83 -16.44 3.57 8.30
N ILE A 84 -17.30 4.53 8.00
CA ILE A 84 -17.12 5.51 6.92
C ILE A 84 -17.01 6.88 7.58
N PHE A 85 -15.91 7.58 7.34
CA PHE A 85 -15.71 8.97 7.72
C PHE A 85 -15.89 9.85 6.49
N SER A 86 -16.79 10.82 6.60
CA SER A 86 -17.05 11.81 5.54
C SER A 86 -16.30 13.13 5.78
N ASN A 87 -16.10 13.89 4.71
CA ASN A 87 -15.36 15.17 4.54
C ASN A 87 -15.49 16.32 5.57
N HIS A 88 -16.18 16.12 6.69
CA HIS A 88 -16.49 17.16 7.68
C HIS A 88 -16.01 16.84 9.09
N ILE A 89 -15.11 15.87 9.22
CA ILE A 89 -14.62 15.36 10.50
C ILE A 89 -13.10 15.53 10.56
N ASP A 90 -12.57 15.76 11.75
CA ASP A 90 -11.15 15.59 12.04
C ASP A 90 -10.80 14.10 11.94
N TYR A 91 -10.28 13.71 10.77
CA TYR A 91 -10.00 12.33 10.41
C TYR A 91 -8.91 11.73 11.28
N GLU A 92 -7.86 12.49 11.62
CA GLU A 92 -6.76 12.01 12.45
C GLU A 92 -7.30 11.57 13.83
N SER A 93 -7.95 12.48 14.56
CA SER A 93 -8.46 12.17 15.90
C SER A 93 -9.48 11.04 15.88
N SER A 94 -10.39 11.04 14.91
CA SER A 94 -11.48 10.05 14.84
C SER A 94 -10.99 8.66 14.45
N LEU A 95 -10.00 8.59 13.54
CA LEU A 95 -9.40 7.33 13.12
C LEU A 95 -8.54 6.75 14.24
N VAL A 96 -7.75 7.59 14.92
CA VAL A 96 -6.97 7.18 16.10
C VAL A 96 -7.90 6.64 17.18
N GLU A 97 -9.00 7.33 17.50
CA GLU A 97 -9.97 6.85 18.48
C GLU A 97 -10.60 5.52 18.08
N LEU A 98 -11.03 5.38 16.82
CA LEU A 98 -11.61 4.14 16.29
C LEU A 98 -10.61 2.98 16.43
N VAL A 99 -9.38 3.20 15.99
CA VAL A 99 -8.32 2.20 15.99
C VAL A 99 -7.97 1.79 17.43
N MET A 100 -7.80 2.74 18.34
CA MET A 100 -7.49 2.46 19.75
C MET A 100 -8.65 1.78 20.50
N THR A 101 -9.89 2.06 20.13
CA THR A 101 -11.08 1.47 20.77
C THR A 101 -11.34 0.04 20.31
N ASN A 102 -11.20 -0.22 19.00
CA ASN A 102 -11.50 -1.53 18.42
C ASN A 102 -10.30 -2.47 18.40
N HIS A 103 -9.09 -1.93 18.46
CA HIS A 103 -7.85 -2.71 18.34
C HIS A 103 -6.90 -2.34 19.48
N GLN A 104 -6.25 -3.35 20.08
CA GLN A 104 -5.16 -3.13 21.03
C GLN A 104 -3.89 -2.74 20.28
N VAL A 105 -3.90 -1.54 19.68
CA VAL A 105 -2.77 -1.07 18.88
C VAL A 105 -1.60 -0.77 19.80
N ASN A 106 -0.48 -1.40 19.48
CA ASN A 106 0.81 -1.05 20.05
C ASN A 106 1.57 -0.15 19.06
N ASN A 107 2.51 0.64 19.57
CA ASN A 107 3.35 1.51 18.73
C ASN A 107 4.22 0.74 17.72
N GLU A 108 4.25 -0.59 17.81
CA GLU A 108 5.03 -1.46 16.93
C GLU A 108 4.22 -2.11 15.80
N THR A 109 2.91 -1.82 15.72
CA THR A 109 2.03 -2.44 14.72
C THR A 109 2.45 -2.04 13.32
N ASP A 110 2.90 -3.04 12.54
CA ASP A 110 3.30 -2.85 11.16
C ASP A 110 2.08 -2.57 10.28
N CYS A 111 2.26 -1.66 9.33
CA CYS A 111 1.26 -1.26 8.37
C CYS A 111 1.89 -1.06 7.00
N TYR A 112 1.13 -1.36 5.97
CA TYR A 112 1.56 -1.34 4.59
C TYR A 112 0.72 -0.36 3.79
N ILE A 113 1.39 0.53 3.07
CA ILE A 113 0.76 1.39 2.08
C ILE A 113 0.96 0.73 0.71
N ILE A 114 -0.14 0.50 0.01
CA ILE A 114 -0.19 -0.29 -1.22
C ILE A 114 -0.85 0.54 -2.30
N ASP A 115 -0.08 0.85 -3.35
CA ASP A 115 -0.63 1.20 -4.66
C ASP A 115 -0.63 -0.06 -5.53
N PHE A 116 -1.72 -0.30 -6.26
CA PHE A 116 -1.79 -1.35 -7.27
C PHE A 116 -1.21 -0.91 -8.64
N LYS A 117 -0.92 0.38 -8.82
CA LYS A 117 -0.23 0.92 -10.00
C LYS A 117 1.27 0.64 -9.96
N TYR A 118 1.87 0.59 -8.77
CA TYR A 118 3.29 0.36 -8.57
C TYR A 118 3.60 -1.10 -8.19
N GLN A 119 4.84 -1.53 -8.29
CA GLN A 119 5.28 -2.88 -7.94
C GLN A 119 5.66 -3.02 -6.47
N HIS A 120 6.01 -1.91 -5.82
CA HIS A 120 6.52 -1.86 -4.46
C HIS A 120 5.47 -1.36 -3.47
N ALA A 121 5.33 -2.04 -2.35
CA ALA A 121 4.56 -1.58 -1.19
C ALA A 121 5.51 -0.91 -0.17
N ILE A 122 4.96 0.00 0.63
CA ILE A 122 5.72 0.72 1.65
C ILE A 122 5.33 0.17 3.00
N LYS A 123 6.31 -0.29 3.77
CA LYS A 123 6.14 -0.74 5.15
C LYS A 123 6.49 0.40 6.11
N THR A 124 5.62 0.65 7.08
CA THR A 124 5.87 1.57 8.19
C THR A 124 5.04 1.16 9.41
N LYS A 125 4.98 2.00 10.44
CA LYS A 125 4.13 1.81 11.61
C LYS A 125 2.78 2.46 11.39
N LEU A 126 1.71 1.80 11.85
CA LEU A 126 0.34 2.32 11.72
C LEU A 126 0.22 3.74 12.28
N ILE A 127 0.82 4.00 13.44
CA ILE A 127 0.80 5.32 14.09
C ILE A 127 1.41 6.44 13.22
N ASN A 128 2.42 6.14 12.39
CA ASN A 128 3.03 7.11 11.50
C ASN A 128 2.06 7.52 10.37
N ILE A 129 1.23 6.57 9.93
CA ILE A 129 0.22 6.80 8.89
C ILE A 129 -0.96 7.58 9.49
N LEU A 130 -1.40 7.23 10.70
CA LEU A 130 -2.53 7.90 11.35
C LEU A 130 -2.31 9.40 11.53
N HIS A 131 -1.12 9.81 12.00
CA HIS A 131 -0.76 11.22 12.15
C HIS A 131 -0.56 11.97 10.82
N ARG A 132 -0.56 11.26 9.68
CA ARG A 132 -0.36 11.81 8.34
C ARG A 132 -1.49 11.41 7.38
N ILE A 133 -2.66 11.09 7.93
CA ILE A 133 -3.73 10.45 7.16
C ILE A 133 -4.26 11.36 6.05
N GLU A 134 -4.26 12.68 6.28
CA GLU A 134 -4.68 13.66 5.28
C GLU A 134 -3.69 13.75 4.10
N GLU A 135 -2.39 13.67 4.37
CA GLU A 135 -1.37 13.63 3.32
C GLU A 135 -1.45 12.33 2.53
N VAL A 136 -1.58 11.19 3.23
CA VAL A 136 -1.65 9.85 2.61
C VAL A 136 -2.93 9.67 1.80
N ARG A 137 -4.05 10.25 2.23
CA ARG A 137 -5.35 10.19 1.54
C ARG A 137 -5.32 10.74 0.11
N ASN A 138 -4.42 11.67 -0.19
CA ASN A 138 -4.33 12.25 -1.54
C ASN A 138 -3.83 11.26 -2.59
N TRP A 139 -3.33 10.12 -2.13
CA TRP A 139 -2.86 9.06 -3.00
C TRP A 139 -3.95 7.98 -3.03
N ASP A 140 -4.28 7.48 -4.21
CA ASP A 140 -5.28 6.42 -4.43
C ASP A 140 -4.79 5.05 -3.87
N LEU A 141 -4.50 4.98 -2.58
CA LEU A 141 -3.80 3.87 -1.93
C LEU A 141 -4.72 3.07 -1.00
N TYR A 142 -4.27 1.86 -0.71
CA TYR A 142 -4.79 1.04 0.37
C TYR A 142 -3.80 1.05 1.52
N ILE A 143 -4.29 1.26 2.74
CA ILE A 143 -3.51 1.04 3.95
C ILE A 143 -3.96 -0.28 4.56
N TYR A 144 -3.03 -1.21 4.77
CA TYR A 144 -3.33 -2.54 5.26
C TYR A 144 -2.45 -2.90 6.46
N SER A 145 -3.06 -3.34 7.56
CA SER A 145 -2.37 -3.94 8.70
C SER A 145 -2.81 -5.39 8.89
N PRO A 146 -1.95 -6.38 8.56
CA PRO A 146 -2.26 -7.80 8.73
C PRO A 146 -2.54 -8.20 10.18
N GLN A 147 -1.78 -7.65 11.12
CA GLN A 147 -1.88 -8.00 12.54
C GLN A 147 -3.24 -7.63 13.13
N LEU A 148 -3.79 -6.50 12.67
CA LEU A 148 -5.11 -6.02 13.10
C LEU A 148 -6.23 -6.50 12.18
N LYS A 149 -5.89 -7.17 11.06
CA LYS A 149 -6.79 -7.40 9.93
C LYS A 149 -7.60 -6.14 9.61
N LEU A 150 -6.90 -5.02 9.45
CA LEU A 150 -7.49 -3.71 9.24
C LEU A 150 -7.08 -3.19 7.86
N VAL A 151 -8.03 -2.61 7.14
CA VAL A 151 -7.82 -1.98 5.84
C VAL A 151 -8.47 -0.61 5.78
N ILE A 152 -7.81 0.34 5.12
CA ILE A 152 -8.31 1.68 4.86
C ILE A 152 -8.23 1.95 3.36
N GLU A 153 -9.32 2.48 2.79
CA GLU A 153 -9.41 2.96 1.42
C GLU A 153 -9.97 4.38 1.41
N PHE A 154 -9.65 5.15 0.36
CA PHE A 154 -10.03 6.56 0.21
C PHE A 154 -11.00 6.81 -0.96
N PRO A 155 -12.21 6.21 -0.99
CA PRO A 155 -13.12 6.38 -2.12
C PRO A 155 -13.76 7.77 -2.15
N HIS A 156 -13.66 8.48 -3.29
CA HIS A 156 -14.47 9.66 -3.63
C HIS A 156 -14.58 10.75 -2.54
N ASN A 157 -13.50 10.96 -1.78
CA ASN A 157 -13.35 11.87 -0.64
C ASN A 157 -13.81 11.38 0.74
N ASP A 158 -14.22 10.13 0.87
CA ASP A 158 -14.45 9.53 2.19
C ASP A 158 -13.24 8.69 2.59
N ILE A 159 -13.09 8.45 3.89
CA ILE A 159 -12.17 7.43 4.42
C ILE A 159 -13.01 6.27 4.88
N VAL A 160 -12.82 5.10 4.27
CA VAL A 160 -13.51 3.87 4.67
C VAL A 160 -12.54 2.95 5.35
N VAL A 161 -12.87 2.55 6.58
CA VAL A 161 -12.07 1.66 7.41
C VAL A 161 -12.84 0.37 7.59
N GLY A 162 -12.22 -0.76 7.27
CA GLY A 162 -12.75 -2.10 7.52
C GLY A 162 -11.82 -2.89 8.41
N TRP A 163 -12.40 -3.81 9.18
CA TRP A 163 -11.62 -4.81 9.88
C TRP A 163 -12.32 -6.17 9.93
N ASN A 164 -11.56 -7.25 10.07
CA ASN A 164 -12.09 -8.58 10.32
C ASN A 164 -11.73 -9.04 11.74
N VAL A 165 -12.63 -9.80 12.38
CA VAL A 165 -12.40 -10.46 13.67
C VAL A 165 -11.88 -11.87 13.41
#